data_AF-A0A1E7FHX5-F1
#
_entry.id   AF-A0A1E7FHX5-F1
#
_cell.length_a   1.000
_cell.length_b   1.000
_cell.length_c   1.000
_cell.angle_alpha   90.00
_cell.angle_beta   90.00
_cell.angle_gamma   90.00
#
_symmetry.space_group_name_H-M   'P 1'
#
loop_
_entity.id
_entity.type
_entity.pdbx_description
1 polymer ?
#
loop_
_entity_poly.entity_id
_entity_poly.type
_entity_poly.pdbx_seq_one_letter_code
_entity_poly.pdbx_strand_id
1 'polypeptide(L)'
;MLGGKIRMGTQRGERKRAAVETFLTVVQTIILGKEIVDNDDDDDNNSKSINNKNVIADLGCGAGNLSIPLAWWLNKLNFKILGVDINGQALTMLQKRAHNLGIDVETLQADLLTLMSDDDSTTNTAGGDGGDTKDIVDVDSNLLIDDKKKNQLHNCAAVVSLHACGAASDLSMSVAVGNDLPFVISPCCIGKISTQRTSSATAHKTGMMPPIQVLSSSERSGAPSAMISYPRSTWLNEAVSFEEYQMLAAAADYGVGGESNKEIEEAINEQEVARRRRCKISKKIIEIDRLQWAKEHGYYIRLLELPRIGLLYPKRELLLGAKEGSTAAIRISQLPTV
;
A
#
# COMPACT_ATOMS: atom_id res chain seq x y z
N MET A 1 -22.86 9.42 12.37
CA MET A 1 -21.78 8.95 13.27
C MET A 1 -20.44 9.28 12.64
N LEU A 2 -19.64 10.08 13.34
CA LEU A 2 -18.33 10.57 12.91
C LEU A 2 -17.33 9.40 12.84
N GLY A 3 -16.97 8.98 11.64
CA GLY A 3 -15.88 8.03 11.41
C GLY A 3 -14.53 8.70 11.66
N GLY A 4 -13.84 8.28 12.73
CA GLY A 4 -12.53 8.76 13.12
C GLY A 4 -12.59 10.03 13.97
N LYS A 5 -11.72 10.14 14.97
CA LYS A 5 -11.54 11.33 15.85
C LYS A 5 -11.02 12.58 15.09
N ILE A 6 -11.25 12.69 13.78
CA ILE A 6 -10.80 13.78 12.92
C ILE A 6 -11.85 14.88 13.03
N ARG A 7 -11.42 16.05 13.52
CA ARG A 7 -12.26 17.23 13.64
C ARG A 7 -11.72 18.32 12.71
N MET A 8 -12.62 19.01 12.03
CA MET A 8 -12.25 20.18 11.21
C MET A 8 -11.56 21.23 12.09
N GLY A 9 -10.56 21.91 11.53
CA GLY A 9 -9.77 22.93 12.26
C GLY A 9 -8.75 22.37 13.25
N THR A 10 -8.56 21.04 13.31
CA THR A 10 -7.45 20.45 14.08
C THR A 10 -6.25 20.19 13.19
N GLN A 11 -5.03 20.29 13.73
CA GLN A 11 -3.81 19.98 12.99
C GLN A 11 -3.81 18.53 12.48
N ARG A 12 -4.38 17.58 13.25
CA ARG A 12 -4.63 16.22 12.77
C ARG A 12 -5.52 16.17 11.53
N GLY A 13 -6.57 16.98 11.49
CA GLY A 13 -7.46 17.10 10.32
C GLY A 13 -6.75 17.68 9.11
N GLU A 14 -5.99 18.77 9.30
CA GLU A 14 -5.20 19.41 8.24
C GLU A 14 -4.17 18.45 7.64
N ARG A 15 -3.45 17.70 8.47
CA ARG A 15 -2.50 16.67 8.01
C ARG A 15 -3.17 15.60 7.17
N LYS A 16 -4.34 15.12 7.62
CA LYS A 16 -5.08 14.09 6.89
C LYS A 16 -5.59 14.63 5.55
N ARG A 17 -6.08 15.87 5.54
CA ARG A 17 -6.50 16.58 4.33
C ARG A 17 -5.35 16.73 3.34
N ALA A 18 -4.20 17.23 3.78
CA ALA A 18 -3.03 17.39 2.92
C ALA A 18 -2.51 16.06 2.36
N ALA A 19 -2.57 14.98 3.14
CA ALA A 19 -2.26 13.65 2.62
C ALA A 19 -3.24 13.26 1.50
N VAL A 20 -4.54 13.43 1.69
CA VAL A 20 -5.56 13.14 0.66
C VAL A 20 -5.36 13.99 -0.59
N GLU A 21 -5.17 15.31 -0.44
CA GLU A 21 -4.93 16.23 -1.56
C GLU A 21 -3.65 15.89 -2.32
N THR A 22 -2.61 15.43 -1.62
CA THR A 22 -1.38 14.98 -2.28
C THR A 22 -1.60 13.69 -3.06
N PHE A 23 -2.30 12.70 -2.49
CA PHE A 23 -2.67 11.49 -3.22
C PHE A 23 -3.47 11.82 -4.47
N LEU A 24 -4.44 12.72 -4.34
CA LEU A 24 -5.26 13.15 -5.47
C LEU A 24 -4.40 13.74 -6.58
N THR A 25 -3.53 14.69 -6.24
CA THR A 25 -2.64 15.36 -7.19
C THR A 25 -1.72 14.35 -7.87
N VAL A 26 -1.06 13.49 -7.10
CA VAL A 26 -0.10 12.50 -7.62
C VAL A 26 -0.79 11.46 -8.49
N VAL A 27 -1.92 10.90 -8.04
CA VAL A 27 -2.66 9.91 -8.82
C VAL A 27 -3.15 10.52 -10.13
N GLN A 28 -3.76 11.70 -10.07
CA GLN A 28 -4.32 12.34 -11.25
C GLN A 28 -3.24 12.72 -12.28
N THR A 29 -2.20 13.44 -11.83
CA THR A 29 -1.21 14.06 -12.73
C THR A 29 -0.07 13.12 -13.09
N ILE A 30 0.47 12.39 -12.11
CA ILE A 30 1.67 11.57 -12.31
C ILE A 30 1.28 10.16 -12.78
N ILE A 31 0.34 9.53 -12.09
CA ILE A 31 -0.02 8.14 -12.39
C ILE A 31 -0.90 8.07 -13.64
N LEU A 32 -2.01 8.82 -13.65
CA LEU A 32 -2.99 8.79 -14.74
C LEU A 32 -2.63 9.72 -15.90
N GLY A 33 -1.90 10.80 -15.64
CA GLY A 33 -1.56 11.79 -16.67
C GLY A 33 -2.76 12.57 -17.18
N LYS A 34 -3.73 12.83 -16.30
CA LYS A 34 -4.91 13.61 -16.60
C LYS A 34 -4.74 14.99 -16.00
N GLU A 35 -4.71 16.02 -16.84
CA GLU A 35 -4.92 17.39 -16.40
C GLU A 35 -6.44 17.66 -16.36
N ILE A 36 -6.86 18.57 -15.47
CA ILE A 36 -8.23 19.11 -15.55
C ILE A 36 -8.18 20.07 -16.73
N VAL A 37 -8.75 19.66 -17.85
CA VAL A 37 -9.04 20.57 -18.95
C VAL A 37 -10.45 21.08 -18.71
N ASP A 38 -10.61 22.37 -18.41
CA ASP A 38 -11.91 23.04 -18.24
C ASP A 38 -12.61 23.30 -19.61
N ASN A 39 -12.54 22.34 -20.55
CA ASN A 39 -13.11 22.50 -21.87
C ASN A 39 -14.34 21.59 -22.07
N ASP A 40 -15.50 22.24 -22.23
CA ASP A 40 -16.78 21.72 -22.72
C ASP A 40 -16.73 21.33 -24.22
N ASP A 41 -15.58 20.87 -24.72
CA ASP A 41 -15.45 20.48 -26.13
C ASP A 41 -15.34 18.96 -26.27
N ASP A 42 -16.50 18.37 -26.57
CA ASP A 42 -16.68 17.06 -27.17
C ASP A 42 -15.90 16.99 -28.50
N ASP A 43 -14.63 16.58 -28.47
CA ASP A 43 -14.05 15.82 -29.59
C ASP A 43 -12.66 15.28 -29.25
N ASP A 44 -12.54 13.97 -29.04
CA ASP A 44 -11.40 13.26 -29.64
C ASP A 44 -11.67 11.75 -29.79
N ASN A 45 -12.27 11.41 -30.93
CA ASN A 45 -12.63 10.05 -31.34
C ASN A 45 -11.44 9.20 -31.83
N ASN A 46 -10.19 9.50 -31.42
CA ASN A 46 -9.01 8.90 -32.05
C ASN A 46 -7.98 8.27 -31.10
N SER A 47 -8.40 7.72 -29.96
CA SER A 47 -7.55 6.84 -29.12
C SER A 47 -8.04 5.38 -29.11
N LYS A 48 -8.20 4.80 -30.30
CA LYS A 48 -8.41 3.35 -30.44
C LYS A 48 -7.13 2.60 -30.04
N SER A 49 -7.15 2.04 -28.84
CA SER A 49 -6.26 1.01 -28.24
C SER A 49 -5.56 1.44 -26.93
N ILE A 50 -6.31 1.95 -25.95
CA ILE A 50 -5.77 2.25 -24.61
C ILE A 50 -6.52 1.43 -23.57
N ASN A 51 -5.78 0.65 -22.77
CA ASN A 51 -6.22 -0.16 -21.63
C ASN A 51 -7.53 0.33 -20.98
N ASN A 52 -8.57 -0.51 -20.96
CA ASN A 52 -9.85 -0.31 -20.27
C ASN A 52 -9.74 -0.20 -18.73
N LYS A 53 -8.54 0.06 -18.20
CA LYS A 53 -8.26 0.15 -16.77
C LYS A 53 -8.74 1.50 -16.26
N ASN A 54 -9.85 1.51 -15.53
CA ASN A 54 -10.46 2.72 -14.96
C ASN A 54 -10.76 2.61 -13.46
N VAL A 55 -10.19 1.61 -12.77
CA VAL A 55 -10.36 1.44 -11.33
C VAL A 55 -9.08 1.82 -10.59
N ILE A 56 -9.18 2.52 -9.46
CA ILE A 56 -8.07 2.72 -8.52
C ILE A 56 -8.32 1.87 -7.28
N ALA A 57 -7.39 0.96 -6.97
CA ALA A 57 -7.50 0.10 -5.79
C ALA A 57 -6.87 0.78 -4.57
N ASP A 58 -7.68 1.08 -3.55
CA ASP A 58 -7.22 1.57 -2.24
C ASP A 58 -7.05 0.37 -1.29
N LEU A 59 -5.81 -0.10 -1.13
CA LEU A 59 -5.48 -1.28 -0.35
C LEU A 59 -5.26 -0.92 1.12
N GLY A 60 -6.02 -1.56 2.01
CA GLY A 60 -6.09 -1.16 3.42
C GLY A 60 -6.91 0.12 3.62
N CYS A 61 -8.01 0.26 2.89
CA CYS A 61 -8.80 1.50 2.83
C CYS A 61 -9.46 1.91 4.16
N GLY A 62 -9.61 0.95 5.10
CA GLY A 62 -10.30 1.12 6.36
C GLY A 62 -11.70 1.68 6.16
N ALA A 63 -12.02 2.75 6.89
CA ALA A 63 -13.33 3.40 6.81
C ALA A 63 -13.47 4.40 5.64
N GLY A 64 -12.56 4.40 4.65
CA GLY A 64 -12.68 5.21 3.44
C GLY A 64 -12.21 6.65 3.55
N ASN A 65 -11.20 6.93 4.38
CA ASN A 65 -10.68 8.30 4.50
C ASN A 65 -9.90 8.77 3.25
N LEU A 66 -9.38 7.84 2.44
CA LEU A 66 -8.79 8.13 1.14
C LEU A 66 -9.79 7.81 0.01
N SER A 67 -10.42 6.64 0.07
CA SER A 67 -11.31 6.13 -0.99
C SER A 67 -12.46 7.09 -1.32
N ILE A 68 -13.13 7.67 -0.31
CA ILE A 68 -14.29 8.54 -0.55
C ILE A 68 -13.89 9.85 -1.26
N PRO A 69 -12.90 10.63 -0.77
CA PRO A 69 -12.43 11.80 -1.51
C PRO A 69 -11.92 11.48 -2.92
N LEU A 70 -11.17 10.38 -3.09
CA LEU A 70 -10.69 9.97 -4.41
C LEU A 70 -11.85 9.64 -5.34
N ALA A 71 -12.87 8.91 -4.87
CA ALA A 71 -14.03 8.57 -5.68
C ALA A 71 -14.80 9.81 -6.13
N TRP A 72 -15.03 10.75 -5.21
CA TRP A 72 -15.70 11.99 -5.55
C TRP A 72 -14.98 12.77 -6.65
N TRP A 73 -13.65 12.87 -6.59
CA TRP A 73 -12.89 13.65 -7.56
C TRP A 73 -12.66 12.90 -8.86
N LEU A 74 -12.18 11.66 -8.79
CA LEU A 74 -11.76 10.88 -9.95
C LEU A 74 -12.94 10.37 -10.77
N ASN A 75 -14.16 10.32 -10.21
CA ASN A 75 -15.37 10.04 -10.99
C ASN A 75 -15.58 11.08 -12.11
N LYS A 76 -15.15 12.33 -11.92
CA LYS A 76 -15.16 13.36 -12.98
C LYS A 76 -14.26 13.02 -14.18
N LEU A 77 -13.29 12.13 -13.96
CA LEU A 77 -12.36 11.64 -14.97
C LEU A 77 -12.72 10.21 -15.43
N ASN A 78 -13.94 9.75 -15.11
CA ASN A 78 -14.44 8.40 -15.41
C ASN A 78 -13.64 7.26 -14.74
N PHE A 79 -13.05 7.53 -13.57
CA PHE A 79 -12.41 6.51 -12.74
C PHE A 79 -13.27 6.14 -11.53
N LYS A 80 -13.29 4.86 -11.21
CA LYS A 80 -13.92 4.30 -10.02
C LYS A 80 -12.90 3.96 -8.95
N ILE A 81 -13.36 3.82 -7.71
CA ILE A 81 -12.52 3.37 -6.59
C ILE A 81 -12.98 2.01 -6.09
N LEU A 82 -12.02 1.11 -5.92
CA LEU A 82 -12.18 -0.16 -5.22
C LEU A 82 -11.48 -0.08 -3.85
N GLY A 83 -12.26 0.02 -2.77
CA GLY A 83 -11.74 -0.02 -1.41
C GLY A 83 -11.55 -1.47 -0.93
N VAL A 84 -10.32 -1.85 -0.60
CA VAL A 84 -9.99 -3.20 -0.11
C VAL A 84 -9.58 -3.15 1.36
N ASP A 85 -10.22 -3.94 2.21
CA ASP A 85 -9.78 -4.13 3.60
C ASP A 85 -10.19 -5.51 4.12
N ILE A 86 -9.37 -6.11 4.98
CA ILE A 86 -9.72 -7.37 5.63
C ILE A 86 -10.84 -7.18 6.67
N ASN A 87 -10.97 -5.98 7.25
CA ASN A 87 -11.95 -5.65 8.27
C ASN A 87 -13.29 -5.25 7.64
N GLY A 88 -14.22 -6.21 7.54
CA GLY A 88 -15.57 -5.98 7.01
C GLY A 88 -16.34 -4.87 7.72
N GLN A 89 -16.14 -4.64 9.03
CA GLN A 89 -16.80 -3.52 9.73
C GLN A 89 -16.30 -2.16 9.22
N ALA A 90 -15.02 -2.05 8.88
CA ALA A 90 -14.46 -0.84 8.30
C ALA A 90 -15.06 -0.57 6.91
N LEU A 91 -15.23 -1.61 6.10
CA LEU A 91 -15.90 -1.53 4.80
C LEU A 91 -17.38 -1.14 4.93
N THR A 92 -18.12 -1.71 5.89
CA THR A 92 -19.50 -1.28 6.17
C THR A 92 -19.57 0.21 6.54
N MET A 93 -18.61 0.69 7.34
CA MET A 93 -18.53 2.13 7.65
C MET A 93 -18.19 2.97 6.42
N LEU A 94 -17.28 2.51 5.56
CA LEU A 94 -16.95 3.17 4.29
C LEU A 94 -18.20 3.29 3.42
N GLN A 95 -18.90 2.18 3.15
CA GLN A 95 -20.11 2.15 2.32
C GLN A 95 -21.19 3.09 2.88
N LYS A 96 -21.43 3.04 4.20
CA LYS A 96 -22.39 3.95 4.85
C LYS A 96 -22.01 5.42 4.68
N ARG A 97 -20.73 5.77 4.79
CA ARG A 97 -20.25 7.15 4.60
C ARG A 97 -20.37 7.59 3.14
N ALA A 98 -20.02 6.72 2.21
CA ALA A 98 -20.10 6.98 0.76
C ALA A 98 -21.57 7.18 0.33
N HIS A 99 -22.46 6.27 0.73
CA HIS A 99 -23.90 6.35 0.48
C HIS A 99 -24.52 7.65 1.01
N ASN A 100 -24.19 8.05 2.23
CA ASN A 100 -24.70 9.30 2.82
C ASN A 100 -24.26 10.57 2.06
N LEU A 101 -23.22 10.48 1.23
CA LEU A 101 -22.71 11.56 0.41
C LEU A 101 -23.12 11.41 -1.07
N GLY A 102 -23.86 10.36 -1.43
CA GLY A 102 -24.19 10.05 -2.82
C GLY A 102 -22.96 9.71 -3.68
N ILE A 103 -21.89 9.21 -3.05
CA ILE A 103 -20.64 8.82 -3.72
C ILE A 103 -20.63 7.30 -3.86
N ASP A 104 -20.35 6.81 -5.06
CA ASP A 104 -20.16 5.38 -5.30
C ASP A 104 -18.71 4.96 -5.00
N VAL A 105 -18.56 3.91 -4.19
CA VAL A 105 -17.27 3.28 -3.89
C VAL A 105 -17.50 1.77 -3.82
N GLU A 106 -16.88 1.05 -4.74
CA GLU A 106 -16.89 -0.41 -4.72
C GLU A 106 -16.00 -0.89 -3.57
N THR A 107 -16.39 -1.99 -2.91
CA THR A 107 -15.62 -2.52 -1.78
C THR A 107 -15.39 -4.02 -1.91
N LEU A 108 -14.19 -4.46 -1.53
CA LEU A 108 -13.81 -5.86 -1.50
C LEU A 108 -13.24 -6.21 -0.12
N GLN A 109 -13.89 -7.15 0.57
CA GLN A 109 -13.34 -7.72 1.79
C GLN A 109 -12.35 -8.82 1.44
N ALA A 110 -11.05 -8.54 1.54
CA ALA A 110 -10.00 -9.50 1.20
C ALA A 110 -8.76 -9.30 2.10
N ASP A 111 -7.99 -10.38 2.24
CA ASP A 111 -6.62 -10.30 2.75
C ASP A 111 -5.71 -9.92 1.59
N LEU A 112 -4.80 -8.95 1.78
CA LEU A 112 -3.88 -8.55 0.70
C LEU A 112 -2.98 -9.71 0.24
N LEU A 113 -2.71 -10.69 1.11
CA LEU A 113 -2.00 -11.92 0.71
C LEU A 113 -2.73 -12.69 -0.40
N THR A 114 -4.07 -12.64 -0.42
CA THR A 114 -4.89 -13.35 -1.42
C THR A 114 -4.98 -12.60 -2.75
N LEU A 115 -4.47 -11.38 -2.81
CA LEU A 115 -4.46 -10.53 -4.01
C LEU A 115 -3.09 -10.50 -4.70
N MET A 116 -2.09 -11.15 -4.11
CA MET A 116 -0.80 -11.36 -4.76
C MET A 116 -0.99 -12.37 -5.90
N SER A 117 -0.41 -12.11 -7.07
CA SER A 117 -0.37 -13.07 -8.16
C SER A 117 0.54 -14.24 -7.80
N ASP A 118 0.11 -15.47 -8.10
CA ASP A 118 0.83 -16.72 -7.77
C ASP A 118 2.12 -16.96 -8.61
N ASP A 119 2.64 -15.94 -9.30
CA ASP A 119 3.65 -16.13 -10.34
C ASP A 119 5.11 -16.19 -9.86
N ASP A 120 5.37 -16.45 -8.56
CA ASP A 120 6.73 -16.62 -8.05
C ASP A 120 7.14 -18.09 -7.87
N SER A 121 6.79 -18.93 -8.85
CA SER A 121 7.37 -20.26 -9.01
C SER A 121 8.48 -20.28 -10.07
N THR A 122 9.44 -19.37 -9.98
CA THR A 122 10.75 -19.59 -10.61
C THR A 122 11.67 -20.31 -9.64
N THR A 123 11.38 -21.59 -9.42
CA THR A 123 12.35 -22.51 -8.84
C THR A 123 13.50 -22.71 -9.83
N ASN A 124 14.58 -21.96 -9.64
CA ASN A 124 15.91 -22.37 -10.11
C ASN A 124 16.33 -23.62 -9.33
N THR A 125 15.88 -24.80 -9.73
CA THR A 125 16.53 -26.06 -9.35
C THR A 125 17.57 -26.38 -10.41
N ALA A 126 18.82 -26.08 -10.06
CA ALA A 126 20.00 -26.67 -10.69
C ALA A 126 19.89 -28.21 -10.68
N GLY A 127 20.42 -28.82 -11.73
CA GLY A 127 20.32 -30.25 -12.00
C GLY A 127 20.84 -31.14 -10.87
N GLY A 128 20.21 -32.30 -10.74
CA GLY A 128 20.58 -33.38 -9.84
C GLY A 128 19.80 -34.63 -10.19
N ASP A 129 20.54 -35.69 -10.43
CA ASP A 129 20.23 -36.95 -11.12
C ASP A 129 19.41 -37.97 -10.29
N GLY A 130 18.67 -38.82 -11.00
CA GLY A 130 18.36 -40.24 -10.68
C GLY A 130 17.64 -40.63 -9.37
N GLY A 131 16.43 -41.19 -9.49
CA GLY A 131 15.91 -42.11 -8.46
C GLY A 131 14.42 -42.45 -8.57
N ASP A 132 14.14 -43.64 -9.12
CA ASP A 132 12.83 -44.32 -9.08
C ASP A 132 12.23 -44.36 -7.66
N THR A 133 10.93 -44.07 -7.53
CA THR A 133 9.98 -44.90 -6.76
C THR A 133 8.54 -44.52 -7.08
N LYS A 134 7.75 -45.57 -7.33
CA LYS A 134 6.34 -45.57 -7.68
C LYS A 134 5.44 -45.36 -6.45
N ASP A 135 4.20 -45.01 -6.76
CA ASP A 135 2.98 -45.15 -5.97
C ASP A 135 2.76 -44.12 -4.86
N ILE A 136 1.93 -43.10 -5.16
CA ILE A 136 0.86 -42.58 -4.28
C ILE A 136 -0.15 -41.82 -5.17
N VAL A 137 -1.26 -42.51 -5.45
CA VAL A 137 -2.65 -42.05 -5.61
C VAL A 137 -2.89 -40.80 -6.48
N ASP A 138 -3.34 -41.03 -7.71
CA ASP A 138 -4.11 -40.08 -8.52
C ASP A 138 -5.35 -39.63 -7.72
N VAL A 139 -5.28 -38.44 -7.14
CA VAL A 139 -6.46 -37.70 -6.71
C VAL A 139 -6.67 -36.63 -7.75
N ASP A 140 -7.69 -36.81 -8.60
CA ASP A 140 -8.22 -35.85 -9.57
C ASP A 140 -8.17 -34.41 -9.01
N SER A 141 -7.12 -33.67 -9.34
CA SER A 141 -6.99 -32.25 -9.02
C SER A 141 -7.69 -31.41 -10.08
N ASN A 142 -8.95 -31.74 -10.36
CA ASN A 142 -9.93 -30.84 -10.98
C ASN A 142 -10.58 -29.97 -9.88
N LEU A 143 -9.77 -29.43 -8.97
CA LEU A 143 -10.18 -28.27 -8.20
C LEU A 143 -10.11 -27.08 -9.15
N LEU A 144 -11.28 -26.74 -9.69
CA LEU A 144 -11.58 -25.45 -10.29
C LEU A 144 -11.08 -24.34 -9.35
N ILE A 145 -9.81 -23.95 -9.48
CA ILE A 145 -9.29 -22.71 -8.93
C ILE A 145 -10.01 -21.64 -9.73
N ASP A 146 -11.12 -21.18 -9.16
CA ASP A 146 -12.06 -20.20 -9.70
C ASP A 146 -11.30 -19.08 -10.43
N ASP A 147 -11.40 -19.04 -11.77
CA ASP A 147 -10.85 -17.99 -12.66
C ASP A 147 -11.26 -16.57 -12.20
N LYS A 148 -12.27 -16.46 -11.32
CA LYS A 148 -12.67 -15.23 -10.64
C LYS A 148 -11.61 -14.63 -9.70
N LYS A 149 -10.72 -15.42 -9.09
CA LYS A 149 -9.71 -14.88 -8.15
C LYS A 149 -8.57 -14.17 -8.87
N LYS A 150 -8.13 -14.67 -10.03
CA LYS A 150 -7.09 -14.04 -10.88
C LYS A 150 -7.52 -12.69 -11.48
N ASN A 151 -8.80 -12.32 -11.37
CA ASN A 151 -9.38 -11.19 -12.08
C ASN A 151 -9.85 -10.04 -11.16
N GLN A 152 -9.48 -9.98 -9.87
CA GLN A 152 -10.01 -8.92 -8.99
C GLN A 152 -9.39 -7.54 -9.24
N LEU A 153 -8.18 -7.48 -9.83
CA LEU A 153 -7.46 -6.24 -10.11
C LEU A 153 -7.25 -5.95 -11.60
N HIS A 154 -7.82 -6.76 -12.52
CA HIS A 154 -7.57 -6.63 -13.97
C HIS A 154 -7.92 -5.26 -14.56
N ASN A 155 -8.99 -4.63 -14.04
CA ASN A 155 -9.43 -3.30 -14.46
C ASN A 155 -8.78 -2.17 -13.66
N CYS A 156 -7.87 -2.48 -12.74
CA CYS A 156 -7.18 -1.46 -11.96
C CYS A 156 -6.11 -0.76 -12.81
N ALA A 157 -6.11 0.56 -12.78
CA ALA A 157 -5.11 1.44 -13.38
C ALA A 157 -3.95 1.73 -12.41
N ALA A 158 -4.19 1.67 -11.10
CA ALA A 158 -3.19 1.93 -10.08
C ALA A 158 -3.58 1.35 -8.72
N VAL A 159 -2.58 1.20 -7.86
CA VAL A 159 -2.72 0.88 -6.43
C VAL A 159 -2.41 2.11 -5.59
N VAL A 160 -3.26 2.41 -4.61
CA VAL A 160 -3.01 3.44 -3.60
C VAL A 160 -3.13 2.84 -2.22
N SER A 161 -2.41 3.39 -1.25
CA SER A 161 -2.63 3.05 0.15
C SER A 161 -2.18 4.16 1.09
N LEU A 162 -3.11 4.69 1.89
CA LEU A 162 -2.83 5.75 2.86
C LEU A 162 -2.90 5.22 4.28
N HIS A 163 -1.80 5.37 5.01
CA HIS A 163 -1.61 4.76 6.33
C HIS A 163 -1.68 3.23 6.27
N ALA A 164 -1.05 2.64 5.26
CA ALA A 164 -0.62 1.27 5.38
C ALA A 164 0.46 1.18 6.47
N CYS A 165 0.23 0.32 7.46
CA CYS A 165 1.12 0.16 8.61
C CYS A 165 1.76 -1.23 8.55
N GLY A 166 3.06 -1.32 8.89
CA GLY A 166 3.81 -2.57 8.88
C GLY A 166 3.75 -3.25 7.50
N ALA A 167 3.47 -4.55 7.52
CA ALA A 167 3.40 -5.37 6.32
C ALA A 167 2.30 -4.96 5.33
N ALA A 168 1.29 -4.18 5.74
CA ALA A 168 0.26 -3.72 4.80
C ALA A 168 0.86 -2.88 3.66
N SER A 169 1.91 -2.10 3.95
CA SER A 169 2.63 -1.32 2.92
C SER A 169 3.36 -2.26 1.99
N ASP A 170 4.00 -3.27 2.56
CA ASP A 170 4.78 -4.24 1.82
C ASP A 170 3.91 -5.09 0.90
N LEU A 171 2.77 -5.56 1.40
CA LEU A 171 1.77 -6.31 0.64
C LEU A 171 1.13 -5.46 -0.45
N SER A 172 0.84 -4.18 -0.17
CA SER A 172 0.30 -3.28 -1.19
C SER A 172 1.30 -3.06 -2.34
N MET A 173 2.60 -2.95 -2.02
CA MET A 173 3.66 -2.91 -3.03
C MET A 173 3.75 -4.22 -3.80
N SER A 174 3.71 -5.38 -3.12
CA SER A 174 3.77 -6.68 -3.79
C SER A 174 2.58 -6.93 -4.70
N VAL A 175 1.37 -6.55 -4.28
CA VAL A 175 0.16 -6.60 -5.12
C VAL A 175 0.32 -5.71 -6.35
N ALA A 176 0.85 -4.49 -6.19
CA ALA A 176 1.07 -3.59 -7.34
C ALA A 176 2.10 -4.15 -8.32
N VAL A 177 3.26 -4.58 -7.81
CA VAL A 177 4.37 -5.13 -8.61
C VAL A 177 3.95 -6.41 -9.32
N GLY A 178 3.31 -7.35 -8.63
CA GLY A 178 2.85 -8.61 -9.22
C GLY A 178 1.75 -8.47 -10.28
N ASN A 179 1.12 -7.30 -10.39
CA ASN A 179 0.09 -7.00 -11.40
C ASN A 179 0.56 -5.93 -12.42
N ASP A 180 1.84 -5.59 -12.44
CA ASP A 180 2.42 -4.51 -13.27
C ASP A 180 1.65 -3.18 -13.15
N LEU A 181 1.14 -2.88 -11.96
CA LEU A 181 0.41 -1.64 -11.67
C LEU A 181 1.34 -0.58 -11.07
N PRO A 182 1.18 0.70 -11.45
CA PRO A 182 1.81 1.79 -10.74
C PRO A 182 1.21 1.92 -9.33
N PHE A 183 2.01 2.39 -8.37
CA PHE A 183 1.58 2.55 -6.98
C PHE A 183 1.92 3.90 -6.36
N VAL A 184 1.10 4.31 -5.40
CA VAL A 184 1.31 5.46 -4.50
C VAL A 184 0.98 5.03 -3.07
N ILE A 185 1.97 4.92 -2.21
CA ILE A 185 1.80 4.35 -0.86
C ILE A 185 2.37 5.30 0.18
N SER A 186 1.63 5.59 1.25
CA SER A 186 2.09 6.41 2.37
C SER A 186 2.08 5.60 3.67
N PRO A 187 3.25 5.10 4.10
CA PRO A 187 3.38 4.28 5.29
C PRO A 187 3.21 5.07 6.59
N CYS A 188 2.47 4.52 7.56
CA CYS A 188 2.23 5.16 8.86
C CYS A 188 3.14 4.66 9.98
N CYS A 189 3.11 3.37 10.28
CA CYS A 189 3.80 2.77 11.42
C CYS A 189 4.67 1.63 10.93
N ILE A 190 5.80 1.42 11.61
CA ILE A 190 6.83 0.46 11.20
C ILE A 190 6.99 -0.67 12.21
N GLY A 191 6.59 -0.44 13.48
CA GLY A 191 6.85 -1.36 14.59
C GLY A 191 6.13 -2.71 14.48
N LYS A 192 5.22 -2.86 13.52
CA LYS A 192 4.54 -4.13 13.24
C LYS A 192 5.25 -5.00 12.21
N ILE A 193 6.37 -4.56 11.63
CA ILE A 193 7.13 -5.38 10.68
C ILE A 193 7.61 -6.69 11.33
N SER A 194 7.95 -6.67 12.61
CA SER A 194 8.35 -7.88 13.36
C SER A 194 7.18 -8.76 13.83
N THR A 195 5.92 -8.35 13.57
CA THR A 195 4.76 -9.19 13.92
C THR A 195 4.61 -10.28 12.86
N GLN A 196 5.05 -11.48 13.17
CA GLN A 196 4.77 -12.65 12.33
C GLN A 196 3.30 -13.05 12.49
N ARG A 197 2.63 -13.29 11.37
CA ARG A 197 1.36 -14.03 11.38
C ARG A 197 1.67 -15.49 11.68
N THR A 198 1.31 -15.96 12.87
CA THR A 198 1.28 -17.40 13.19
C THR A 198 0.18 -18.06 12.37
N SER A 199 0.52 -18.43 11.13
CA SER A 199 -0.19 -19.40 10.31
C SER A 199 -1.57 -19.01 9.76
N SER A 200 -1.61 -18.69 8.47
CA SER A 200 -2.68 -19.15 7.56
C SER A 200 -2.12 -20.06 6.46
N ALA A 201 -1.03 -20.79 6.74
CA ALA A 201 -0.50 -21.82 5.84
C ALA A 201 -1.54 -22.94 5.58
N THR A 202 -2.52 -23.13 6.45
CA THR A 202 -3.65 -24.07 6.26
C THR A 202 -4.78 -23.51 5.40
N ALA A 203 -4.86 -22.19 5.17
CA ALA A 203 -5.92 -21.56 4.37
C ALA A 203 -5.61 -21.57 2.86
N HIS A 204 -4.33 -21.58 2.49
CA HIS A 204 -3.91 -21.71 1.08
C HIS A 204 -4.30 -23.07 0.47
N LYS A 205 -4.41 -24.14 1.27
CA LYS A 205 -4.72 -25.49 0.77
C LYS A 205 -6.20 -25.82 0.66
N THR A 206 -7.08 -25.13 1.38
CA THR A 206 -8.51 -25.49 1.47
C THR A 206 -9.45 -24.51 0.78
N GLY A 207 -8.96 -23.38 0.27
CA GLY A 207 -9.78 -22.37 -0.40
C GLY A 207 -10.82 -21.69 0.51
N MET A 208 -10.92 -22.10 1.77
CA MET A 208 -11.81 -21.54 2.78
C MET A 208 -11.07 -20.44 3.53
N MET A 209 -11.57 -19.21 3.45
CA MET A 209 -11.08 -18.13 4.32
C MET A 209 -11.35 -18.53 5.78
N PRO A 210 -10.35 -18.44 6.68
CA PRO A 210 -10.62 -18.60 8.10
C PRO A 210 -11.65 -17.54 8.54
N PRO A 211 -12.52 -17.83 9.53
CA PRO A 211 -13.47 -16.85 10.04
C PRO A 211 -12.72 -15.57 10.43
N ILE A 212 -12.96 -14.49 9.69
CA ILE A 212 -12.19 -13.23 9.72
C ILE A 212 -12.20 -12.53 11.10
N GLN A 213 -12.98 -13.04 12.06
CA GLN A 213 -13.14 -12.47 13.41
C GLN A 213 -12.01 -12.78 14.41
N VAL A 214 -10.99 -13.59 14.09
CA VAL A 214 -10.00 -14.02 15.11
C VAL A 214 -8.68 -13.23 15.08
N LEU A 215 -8.39 -12.44 14.02
CA LEU A 215 -7.11 -11.72 13.94
C LEU A 215 -7.15 -10.35 14.64
N SER A 216 -6.21 -10.14 15.56
CA SER A 216 -5.94 -8.84 16.19
C SER A 216 -5.50 -7.77 15.18
N SER A 217 -5.62 -6.49 15.55
CA SER A 217 -5.14 -5.37 14.73
C SER A 217 -3.64 -5.44 14.41
N SER A 218 -2.85 -6.14 15.24
CA SER A 218 -1.43 -6.41 15.02
C SER A 218 -1.24 -7.49 13.96
N GLU A 219 -1.93 -8.61 14.08
CA GLU A 219 -1.83 -9.73 13.13
C GLU A 219 -2.33 -9.36 11.74
N ARG A 220 -3.34 -8.50 11.63
CA ARG A 220 -3.81 -7.96 10.33
C ARG A 220 -2.76 -7.15 9.58
N SER A 221 -1.72 -6.67 10.28
CA SER A 221 -0.62 -5.88 9.71
C SER A 221 0.70 -6.64 9.70
N GLY A 222 0.69 -7.94 9.97
CA GLY A 222 1.86 -8.83 9.93
C GLY A 222 1.95 -9.56 8.60
N ALA A 223 3.17 -9.80 8.11
CA ALA A 223 3.42 -10.67 6.97
C ALA A 223 3.76 -12.10 7.43
N PRO A 224 3.36 -13.14 6.69
CA PRO A 224 3.99 -14.44 6.80
C PRO A 224 5.46 -14.32 6.36
N SER A 225 6.40 -14.86 7.15
CA SER A 225 7.83 -14.87 6.80
C SER A 225 8.13 -15.61 5.48
N ALA A 226 7.26 -16.53 5.08
CA ALA A 226 7.35 -17.22 3.80
C ALA A 226 7.05 -16.33 2.57
N MET A 227 6.43 -15.16 2.76
CA MET A 227 6.07 -14.25 1.65
C MET A 227 6.86 -12.94 1.66
N ILE A 228 7.29 -12.46 2.83
CA ILE A 228 8.09 -11.24 2.93
C ILE A 228 9.24 -11.48 3.90
N SER A 229 10.47 -11.35 3.38
CA SER A 229 11.70 -11.28 4.14
C SER A 229 12.10 -9.83 4.39
N TYR A 230 12.86 -9.60 5.47
CA TYR A 230 13.43 -8.30 5.79
C TYR A 230 14.93 -8.45 6.10
N PRO A 231 15.79 -7.48 5.73
CA PRO A 231 15.52 -6.38 4.79
C PRO A 231 15.02 -6.88 3.42
N ARG A 232 14.17 -6.09 2.74
CA ARG A 232 13.47 -6.53 1.53
C ARG A 232 14.36 -6.53 0.30
N SER A 233 15.15 -5.48 0.15
CA SER A 233 16.04 -5.29 -1.00
C SER A 233 17.38 -5.96 -0.78
N THR A 234 18.03 -6.39 -1.86
CA THR A 234 19.42 -6.84 -1.81
C THR A 234 20.33 -5.73 -1.26
N TRP A 235 20.07 -4.47 -1.65
CA TRP A 235 20.83 -3.29 -1.18
C TRP A 235 20.94 -3.21 0.35
N LEU A 236 19.84 -3.36 1.09
CA LEU A 236 19.89 -3.26 2.55
C LEU A 236 20.26 -4.59 3.19
N ASN A 237 19.89 -5.72 2.58
CA ASN A 237 20.19 -7.06 3.08
C ASN A 237 21.70 -7.33 3.14
N GLU A 238 22.47 -6.82 2.16
CA GLU A 238 23.94 -6.92 2.17
C GLU A 238 24.60 -6.07 3.26
N ALA A 239 23.91 -5.03 3.77
CA ALA A 239 24.49 -4.06 4.69
C ALA A 239 24.06 -4.23 6.16
N VAL A 240 22.93 -4.89 6.41
CA VAL A 240 22.26 -4.90 7.71
C VAL A 240 21.66 -6.28 7.99
N SER A 241 21.94 -6.84 9.17
CA SER A 241 21.35 -8.11 9.60
C SER A 241 19.84 -7.98 9.89
N PHE A 242 19.13 -9.10 10.00
CA PHE A 242 17.72 -9.06 10.39
C PHE A 242 17.52 -8.39 11.76
N GLU A 243 18.36 -8.67 12.75
CA GLU A 243 18.31 -8.07 14.09
C GLU A 243 18.53 -6.55 14.04
N GLU A 244 19.50 -6.10 13.25
CA GLU A 244 19.78 -4.67 13.06
C GLU A 244 18.62 -3.98 12.33
N TYR A 245 18.01 -4.65 11.35
CA TYR A 245 16.79 -4.16 10.70
C TYR A 245 15.63 -4.03 11.69
N GLN A 246 15.47 -4.97 12.62
CA GLN A 246 14.48 -4.85 13.69
C GLN A 246 14.75 -3.64 14.60
N MET A 247 16.01 -3.31 14.88
CA MET A 247 16.38 -2.10 15.61
C MET A 247 16.01 -0.83 14.84
N LEU A 248 16.28 -0.79 13.53
CA LEU A 248 15.84 0.31 12.66
C LEU A 248 14.32 0.45 12.66
N ALA A 249 13.59 -0.67 12.57
CA ALA A 249 12.13 -0.69 12.57
C ALA A 249 11.54 -0.18 13.89
N ALA A 250 12.13 -0.58 15.01
CA ALA A 250 11.76 -0.08 16.34
C ALA A 250 12.06 1.44 16.47
N ALA A 251 13.21 1.90 15.98
CA ALA A 251 13.56 3.32 15.99
C ALA A 251 12.64 4.14 15.06
N ALA A 252 12.18 3.57 13.94
CA ALA A 252 11.29 4.19 12.99
C ALA A 252 9.83 4.28 13.47
N ASP A 253 9.43 3.49 14.47
CA ASP A 253 8.08 3.51 15.04
C ASP A 253 7.95 4.46 16.22
N TYR A 254 7.89 5.75 15.91
CA TYR A 254 7.74 6.80 16.92
C TYR A 254 6.34 7.41 16.85
N GLY A 255 5.74 7.53 18.04
CA GLY A 255 4.52 8.29 18.24
C GLY A 255 4.75 9.78 18.06
N VAL A 256 3.73 10.46 17.57
CA VAL A 256 3.60 11.91 17.79
C VAL A 256 2.98 12.08 19.16
N GLY A 257 3.68 12.78 20.06
CA GLY A 257 3.03 13.37 21.24
C GLY A 257 1.84 14.23 20.79
N GLY A 258 0.85 14.36 21.67
CA GLY A 258 -0.28 15.24 21.49
C GLY A 258 0.10 16.73 21.35
N GLU A 259 -0.93 17.56 21.36
CA GLU A 259 -0.83 19.01 21.14
C GLU A 259 -0.79 19.79 22.47
N SER A 260 -0.40 19.15 23.58
CA SER A 260 -0.27 19.87 24.85
C SER A 260 0.97 20.76 24.85
N ASN A 261 0.92 21.90 25.55
CA ASN A 261 2.08 22.79 25.71
C ASN A 261 3.32 22.05 26.23
N LYS A 262 3.11 21.06 27.09
CA LYS A 262 4.17 20.19 27.63
C LYS A 262 4.85 19.37 26.54
N GLU A 263 4.09 18.84 25.58
CA GLU A 263 4.61 18.05 24.45
C GLU A 263 5.31 18.93 23.40
N ILE A 264 4.94 20.22 23.29
CA ILE A 264 5.64 21.20 22.46
C ILE A 264 6.98 21.59 23.11
N GLU A 265 7.02 21.83 24.42
CA GLU A 265 8.26 22.10 25.15
C GLU A 265 9.21 20.88 25.10
N GLU A 266 8.70 19.68 25.36
CA GLU A 266 9.46 18.44 25.23
C GLU A 266 9.95 18.20 23.80
N ALA A 267 9.18 18.60 22.79
CA ALA A 267 9.58 18.50 21.39
C ALA A 267 10.75 19.40 20.98
N ILE A 268 11.01 20.46 21.74
CA ILE A 268 12.09 21.43 21.49
C ILE A 268 13.34 21.05 22.29
N ASN A 269 13.24 20.16 23.28
CA ASN A 269 14.39 19.59 23.98
C ASN A 269 15.37 18.94 22.99
N GLU A 270 16.65 19.31 23.06
CA GLU A 270 17.71 18.82 22.18
C GLU A 270 17.77 17.29 22.11
N GLN A 271 17.55 16.60 23.23
CA GLN A 271 17.55 15.14 23.28
C GLN A 271 16.39 14.55 22.46
N GLU A 272 15.20 15.15 22.54
CA GLU A 272 14.02 14.73 21.79
C GLU A 272 14.15 15.08 20.30
N VAL A 273 14.73 16.24 19.98
CA VAL A 273 15.07 16.63 18.61
C VAL A 273 16.04 15.62 17.99
N ALA A 274 17.10 15.26 18.72
CA ALA A 274 18.08 14.27 18.29
C ALA A 274 17.44 12.88 18.13
N ARG A 275 16.58 12.46 19.06
CA ARG A 275 15.83 11.20 18.98
C ARG A 275 14.97 11.18 17.72
N ARG A 276 14.17 12.22 17.48
CA ARG A 276 13.31 12.33 16.29
C ARG A 276 14.09 12.34 14.99
N ARG A 277 15.27 12.98 14.96
CA ARG A 277 16.15 12.94 13.80
C ARG A 277 16.58 11.50 13.48
N ARG A 278 17.00 10.72 14.50
CA ARG A 278 17.33 9.30 14.33
C ARG A 278 16.13 8.48 13.87
N CYS A 279 14.95 8.72 14.45
CA CYS A 279 13.73 8.02 14.05
C CYS A 279 13.34 8.30 12.59
N LYS A 280 13.47 9.56 12.13
CA LYS A 280 13.25 9.95 10.73
C LYS A 280 14.22 9.26 9.78
N ILE A 281 15.51 9.24 10.13
CA ILE A 281 16.54 8.56 9.33
C ILE A 281 16.24 7.07 9.25
N SER A 282 15.93 6.42 10.38
CA SER A 282 15.59 5.00 10.45
C SER A 282 14.38 4.67 9.59
N LYS A 283 13.32 5.51 9.66
CA LYS A 283 12.15 5.37 8.80
C LYS A 283 12.53 5.51 7.33
N LYS A 284 13.29 6.54 6.95
CA LYS A 284 13.73 6.78 5.57
C LYS A 284 14.53 5.58 5.03
N ILE A 285 15.39 4.96 5.82
CA ILE A 285 16.15 3.76 5.42
C ILE A 285 15.17 2.62 5.06
N ILE A 286 14.19 2.35 5.91
CA ILE A 286 13.19 1.28 5.68
C ILE A 286 12.31 1.58 4.46
N GLU A 287 11.91 2.84 4.27
CA GLU A 287 11.14 3.20 3.10
C GLU A 287 11.96 3.16 1.80
N ILE A 288 13.26 3.45 1.87
CA ILE A 288 14.16 3.26 0.72
C ILE A 288 14.34 1.77 0.45
N ASP A 289 14.50 0.92 1.46
CA ASP A 289 14.59 -0.54 1.29
C ASP A 289 13.39 -1.10 0.51
N ARG A 290 12.18 -0.70 0.91
CA ARG A 290 10.94 -1.02 0.19
C ARG A 290 10.97 -0.59 -1.27
N LEU A 291 11.40 0.64 -1.54
CA LEU A 291 11.50 1.14 -2.90
C LEU A 291 12.58 0.40 -3.70
N GLN A 292 13.76 0.14 -3.12
CA GLN A 292 14.81 -0.62 -3.80
C GLN A 292 14.35 -2.03 -4.14
N TRP A 293 13.58 -2.67 -3.27
CA TRP A 293 12.94 -3.95 -3.61
C TRP A 293 12.05 -3.82 -4.85
N ALA A 294 11.20 -2.79 -4.95
CA ALA A 294 10.40 -2.59 -6.16
C ALA A 294 11.28 -2.33 -7.40
N LYS A 295 12.37 -1.58 -7.24
CA LYS A 295 13.34 -1.32 -8.32
C LYS A 295 13.99 -2.61 -8.84
N GLU A 296 14.37 -3.51 -7.95
CA GLU A 296 14.89 -4.84 -8.29
C GLU A 296 13.88 -5.66 -9.11
N HIS A 297 12.59 -5.34 -9.03
CA HIS A 297 11.50 -5.95 -9.81
C HIS A 297 11.12 -5.15 -11.07
N GLY A 298 12.02 -4.30 -11.57
CA GLY A 298 11.87 -3.58 -12.83
C GLY A 298 10.94 -2.37 -12.74
N TYR A 299 10.86 -1.72 -11.58
CA TYR A 299 10.12 -0.47 -11.40
C TYR A 299 11.04 0.73 -11.33
N TYR A 300 10.63 1.82 -11.98
CA TYR A 300 11.15 3.14 -11.66
C TYR A 300 10.51 3.61 -10.35
N ILE A 301 11.32 4.13 -9.44
CA ILE A 301 10.91 4.46 -8.08
C ILE A 301 11.20 5.92 -7.71
N ARG A 302 10.38 6.48 -6.83
CA ARG A 302 10.63 7.79 -6.22
C ARG A 302 10.09 7.84 -4.80
N LEU A 303 10.88 8.42 -3.90
CA LEU A 303 10.43 8.84 -2.57
C LEU A 303 10.12 10.33 -2.62
N LEU A 304 8.91 10.72 -2.24
CA LEU A 304 8.54 12.11 -1.98
C LEU A 304 8.24 12.31 -0.49
N GLU A 305 8.25 13.57 -0.07
CA GLU A 305 7.74 13.97 1.24
C GLU A 305 6.51 14.88 1.10
N LEU A 306 5.41 14.50 1.74
CA LEU A 306 4.24 15.36 1.93
C LEU A 306 4.65 16.68 2.61
N PRO A 307 4.00 17.83 2.34
CA PRO A 307 4.30 19.09 3.02
C PRO A 307 4.26 18.97 4.55
N ARG A 308 5.14 19.71 5.24
CA ARG A 308 5.18 19.70 6.71
C ARG A 308 4.06 20.56 7.27
N ILE A 309 3.05 19.92 7.86
CA ILE A 309 1.98 20.59 8.62
C ILE A 309 2.22 20.36 10.10
N GLY A 310 2.65 21.42 10.77
CA GLY A 310 2.98 21.41 12.19
C GLY A 310 4.43 21.04 12.50
N LEU A 311 4.84 21.37 13.73
CA LEU A 311 6.21 21.12 14.20
C LEU A 311 6.50 19.64 14.41
N LEU A 312 5.49 18.86 14.78
CA LEU A 312 5.69 17.52 15.34
C LEU A 312 5.44 16.39 14.35
N TYR A 313 4.85 16.67 13.18
CA TYR A 313 4.39 15.58 12.34
C TYR A 313 5.52 14.91 11.55
N PRO A 314 5.74 13.60 11.72
CA PRO A 314 6.92 12.97 11.15
C PRO A 314 6.65 12.09 9.94
N LYS A 315 5.39 11.71 9.71
CA LYS A 315 5.01 10.63 8.80
C LYS A 315 4.62 11.24 7.46
N ARG A 316 5.62 11.54 6.65
CA ARG A 316 5.48 12.35 5.44
C ARG A 316 5.90 11.61 4.19
N GLU A 317 6.38 10.39 4.31
CA GLU A 317 6.90 9.61 3.21
C GLU A 317 5.76 9.17 2.27
N LEU A 318 5.99 9.38 0.99
CA LEU A 318 5.14 8.91 -0.10
C LEU A 318 6.02 8.14 -1.08
N LEU A 319 5.74 6.84 -1.19
CA LEU A 319 6.43 5.90 -2.06
C LEU A 319 5.69 5.83 -3.38
N LEU A 320 6.41 6.09 -4.47
CA LEU A 320 5.89 5.97 -5.82
C LEU A 320 6.71 4.92 -6.57
N GLY A 321 6.02 4.16 -7.41
CA GLY A 321 6.68 3.32 -8.38
C GLY A 321 5.77 3.01 -9.57
N ALA A 322 6.39 2.78 -10.71
CA ALA A 322 5.73 2.26 -11.90
C ALA A 322 6.71 1.42 -12.71
N LYS A 323 6.21 0.45 -13.50
CA LYS A 323 7.03 -0.38 -14.36
C LYS A 323 7.95 0.48 -15.23
N GLU A 324 9.24 0.15 -15.29
CA GLU A 324 10.19 0.86 -16.14
C GLU A 324 9.71 0.90 -17.59
N GLY A 325 9.94 2.03 -18.27
CA GLY A 325 9.46 2.28 -19.63
C GLY A 325 7.97 2.66 -19.73
N SER A 326 7.16 2.52 -18.68
CA SER A 326 5.77 2.98 -18.69
C SER A 326 5.65 4.50 -18.69
N THR A 327 4.54 5.03 -19.20
CA THR A 327 4.27 6.48 -19.17
C THR A 327 4.25 7.03 -17.74
N ALA A 328 3.73 6.26 -16.77
CA ALA A 328 3.76 6.65 -15.37
C ALA A 328 5.21 6.74 -14.84
N ALA A 329 6.09 5.80 -15.20
CA ALA A 329 7.51 5.85 -14.83
C ALA A 329 8.21 7.10 -15.39
N ILE A 330 7.91 7.47 -16.63
CA ILE A 330 8.44 8.71 -17.25
C ILE A 330 7.98 9.95 -16.46
N ARG A 331 6.71 10.03 -16.06
CA ARG A 331 6.24 11.17 -15.26
C ARG A 331 6.84 11.17 -13.85
N ILE A 332 7.01 9.99 -13.23
CA ILE A 332 7.67 9.86 -11.93
C ILE A 332 9.13 10.33 -12.02
N SER A 333 9.83 10.09 -13.14
CA SER A 333 11.23 10.50 -13.31
C SER A 333 11.41 12.01 -13.45
N GLN A 334 10.37 12.72 -13.89
CA GLN A 334 10.33 14.18 -14.02
C GLN A 334 10.08 14.89 -12.69
N LEU A 335 9.66 14.18 -11.64
CA LEU A 335 9.48 14.77 -10.31
C LEU A 335 10.82 15.23 -9.74
N PRO A 336 10.86 16.37 -9.03
CA PRO A 336 12.08 16.88 -8.41
C PRO A 336 12.67 15.85 -7.44
N THR A 337 14.00 15.76 -7.40
CA THR A 337 14.72 14.95 -6.42
C THR A 337 14.70 15.66 -5.06
N VAL A 338 14.31 14.93 -4.01
CA VAL A 338 14.26 15.41 -2.61
C VAL A 338 15.52 15.00 -1.86
#